data_AF-A0A316KNJ2-F1
#
_entry.id   AF-A0A316KNJ2-F1
#
_cell.length_a   1.000
_cell.length_b   1.000
_cell.length_c   1.000
_cell.angle_alpha   90.00
_cell.angle_beta   90.00
_cell.angle_gamma   90.00
#
_symmetry.space_group_name_H-M   'P 1'
#
loop_
_entity.id
_entity.type
_entity.pdbx_description
1 polymer ?
#
loop_
_entity_poly.entity_id
_entity_poly.type
_entity_poly.pdbx_seq_one_letter_code
_entity_poly.pdbx_strand_id
1 'polypeptide(L)'
;MTLVVDEKNGTPCRTFVAQSPFSNVGDAIDNLAAREGLYHKEDVGWAVSVPGTASGRAVSRHPSAVRGIEEFLDQTDFDAIIWTALQSNFTARLPDGVAFSVRRVLRVLSDDFSQSERQASIDYMRRAPVDVGTPLRAAVEGRARGSAEVNIT
;
A
#
# COMPACT_ATOMS: atom_id res chain seq x y z
N MET A 1 -0.84 -7.21 -8.16
CA MET A 1 0.09 -6.11 -7.83
C MET A 1 -0.47 -5.48 -6.57
N THR A 2 0.07 -5.81 -5.41
CA THR A 2 -0.62 -5.53 -4.16
C THR A 2 -0.05 -4.27 -3.54
N LEU A 3 -0.85 -3.20 -3.55
CA LEU A 3 -0.52 -1.94 -2.89
C LEU A 3 -0.65 -2.13 -1.38
N VAL A 4 0.40 -1.82 -0.64
CA VAL A 4 0.36 -1.75 0.81
C VAL A 4 0.06 -0.31 1.20
N VAL A 5 -0.98 -0.11 2.00
CA VAL A 5 -1.19 1.17 2.69
C VAL A 5 -0.07 1.30 3.73
N ASP A 6 0.74 2.36 3.65
CA ASP A 6 1.79 2.62 4.64
C ASP A 6 1.53 3.99 5.26
N GLU A 7 0.91 3.99 6.44
CA GLU A 7 0.56 5.20 7.18
C GLU A 7 1.79 5.94 7.75
N LYS A 8 2.96 5.27 7.82
CA LYS A 8 4.17 5.82 8.43
C LYS A 8 5.12 6.42 7.40
N ASN A 9 5.35 5.71 6.30
CA ASN A 9 6.35 6.08 5.28
C ASN A 9 5.72 6.52 3.95
N GLY A 10 4.41 6.31 3.80
CA GLY A 10 3.65 6.75 2.65
C GLY A 10 3.36 8.24 2.67
N THR A 11 2.55 8.69 1.72
CA THR A 11 2.05 10.05 1.65
C THR A 11 0.57 9.98 1.32
N PRO A 12 -0.30 10.76 2.00
CA PRO A 12 -1.71 10.85 1.62
C PRO A 12 -1.85 11.14 0.13
N CYS A 13 -2.66 10.34 -0.55
CA CYS A 13 -2.91 10.47 -1.97
C CYS A 13 -4.40 10.30 -2.25
N ARG A 14 -4.82 10.79 -3.43
CA ARG A 14 -6.19 10.55 -3.89
C ARG A 14 -6.37 9.06 -4.15
N THR A 15 -7.39 8.49 -3.53
CA THR A 15 -7.80 7.10 -3.73
C THR A 15 -9.08 7.06 -4.57
N PHE A 16 -9.20 6.05 -5.42
CA PHE A 16 -10.39 5.80 -6.23
C PHE A 16 -11.01 4.48 -5.80
N VAL A 17 -12.34 4.38 -5.92
CA VAL A 17 -13.10 3.17 -5.63
C VAL A 17 -13.64 2.58 -6.92
N ALA A 18 -13.83 1.25 -6.93
CA ALA A 18 -14.50 0.53 -8.00
C ALA A 18 -15.67 -0.25 -7.38
N GLN A 19 -16.83 -0.21 -8.03
CA GLN A 19 -18.02 -0.90 -7.53
C GLN A 19 -17.86 -2.41 -7.71
N SER A 20 -18.13 -3.15 -6.63
CA SER A 20 -18.19 -4.61 -6.63
C SER A 20 -19.47 -5.09 -7.32
N PRO A 21 -19.43 -6.16 -8.14
CA PRO A 21 -20.64 -6.78 -8.69
C PRO A 21 -21.36 -7.68 -7.66
N PHE A 22 -20.77 -7.93 -6.50
CA PHE A 22 -21.32 -8.80 -5.47
C PHE A 22 -22.21 -8.03 -4.50
N SER A 23 -23.36 -8.61 -4.15
CA SER A 23 -24.36 -8.04 -3.25
C SER A 23 -24.09 -8.31 -1.77
N ASN A 24 -23.07 -9.10 -1.44
CA ASN A 24 -22.65 -9.35 -0.06
C ASN A 24 -21.13 -9.23 0.09
N VAL A 25 -20.72 -8.78 1.28
CA VAL A 25 -19.32 -8.49 1.61
C VAL A 25 -18.46 -9.76 1.60
N GLY A 26 -19.02 -10.91 2.00
CA GLY A 26 -18.30 -12.19 2.02
C GLY A 26 -17.82 -12.62 0.64
N ASP A 27 -18.70 -12.63 -0.35
CA ASP A 27 -18.36 -12.96 -1.74
C ASP A 27 -17.38 -11.94 -2.34
N ALA A 28 -17.54 -10.66 -1.99
CA ALA A 28 -16.61 -9.61 -2.43
C ALA A 28 -15.20 -9.82 -1.83
N ILE A 29 -15.11 -10.20 -0.56
CA ILE A 29 -13.85 -10.56 0.12
C ILE A 29 -13.21 -11.76 -0.56
N ASP A 30 -13.99 -12.81 -0.82
CA ASP A 30 -13.50 -14.04 -1.46
C ASP A 30 -12.97 -13.76 -2.86
N ASN A 31 -13.70 -12.95 -3.63
CA ASN A 31 -13.26 -12.52 -4.94
C ASN A 31 -11.96 -11.72 -4.88
N LEU A 32 -11.86 -10.75 -3.98
CA LEU A 32 -10.66 -9.92 -3.84
C LEU A 32 -9.46 -10.76 -3.39
N ALA A 33 -9.64 -11.65 -2.42
CA ALA A 33 -8.59 -12.55 -1.94
C ALA A 33 -8.05 -13.44 -3.07
N ALA A 34 -8.94 -14.04 -3.87
CA ALA A 34 -8.55 -14.86 -5.02
C ALA A 34 -7.83 -14.05 -6.09
N ARG A 35 -8.32 -12.84 -6.42
CA ARG A 35 -7.73 -11.97 -7.45
C ARG A 35 -6.34 -11.48 -7.07
N GLU A 36 -6.13 -11.17 -5.80
CA GLU A 36 -4.87 -10.63 -5.29
C GLU A 36 -3.90 -11.71 -4.80
N GLY A 37 -4.28 -13.00 -4.90
CA GLY A 37 -3.46 -14.14 -4.51
C GLY A 37 -3.15 -14.17 -3.02
N LEU A 38 -4.10 -13.76 -2.17
CA LEU A 38 -3.91 -13.72 -0.73
C LEU A 38 -3.96 -15.12 -0.12
N TYR A 39 -3.00 -15.44 0.74
CA TYR A 39 -2.96 -16.71 1.47
C TYR A 39 -4.02 -16.80 2.57
N HIS A 40 -4.37 -15.65 3.18
CA HIS A 40 -5.31 -15.55 4.28
C HIS A 40 -6.41 -14.55 3.92
N LYS A 41 -7.69 -14.95 4.03
CA LYS A 41 -8.83 -14.06 3.74
C LYS A 41 -8.87 -12.87 4.70
N GLU A 42 -8.33 -13.03 5.90
CA GLU A 42 -8.24 -11.97 6.90
C GLU A 42 -7.27 -10.85 6.51
N ASP A 43 -6.45 -11.05 5.47
CA ASP A 43 -5.63 -9.99 4.86
C ASP A 43 -6.44 -9.09 3.91
N VAL A 44 -7.72 -9.40 3.67
CA VAL A 44 -8.69 -8.46 3.13
C VAL A 44 -9.24 -7.60 4.26
N GLY A 45 -9.00 -6.29 4.16
CA GLY A 45 -9.66 -5.30 5.00
C GLY A 45 -11.07 -5.04 4.51
N TRP A 46 -11.97 -4.81 5.45
CA TRP A 46 -13.33 -4.38 5.17
C TRP A 46 -13.83 -3.40 6.24
N ALA A 47 -14.73 -2.53 5.84
CA ALA A 47 -15.55 -1.66 6.70
C ALA A 47 -16.96 -1.60 6.10
N VAL A 48 -17.97 -1.52 6.95
CA VAL A 48 -19.38 -1.37 6.53
C VAL A 48 -19.94 -0.04 7.05
N SER A 49 -21.03 0.44 6.46
CA SER A 49 -21.70 1.70 6.84
C SER A 49 -22.28 1.71 8.28
N VAL A 50 -22.21 0.58 8.99
CA VAL A 50 -22.54 0.52 10.42
C VAL A 50 -21.33 1.01 11.25
N PRO A 51 -21.47 2.09 12.03
CA PRO A 51 -20.35 2.69 12.76
C PRO A 51 -19.59 1.68 13.64
N GLY A 52 -18.25 1.75 13.60
CA GLY A 52 -17.37 0.89 14.39
C GLY A 52 -17.35 -0.58 13.96
N THR A 53 -17.94 -0.91 12.80
CA THR A 53 -18.00 -2.27 12.28
C THR A 53 -17.01 -2.44 11.12
N ALA A 54 -15.80 -2.88 11.45
CA ALA A 54 -14.71 -3.08 10.50
C ALA A 54 -13.87 -4.32 10.84
N SER A 55 -13.07 -4.75 9.88
CA SER A 55 -12.12 -5.86 10.04
C SER A 55 -11.07 -5.57 11.12
N GLY A 56 -11.02 -6.39 12.17
CA GLY A 56 -10.08 -6.19 13.28
C GLY A 56 -8.61 -6.20 12.86
N ARG A 57 -8.24 -7.01 11.86
CA ARG A 57 -6.87 -7.04 11.33
C ARG A 57 -6.49 -5.75 10.59
N ALA A 58 -7.41 -5.16 9.83
CA ALA A 58 -7.13 -3.88 9.18
C ALA A 58 -7.10 -2.74 10.21
N VAL A 59 -7.99 -2.73 11.21
CA VAL A 59 -7.93 -1.77 12.33
C VAL A 59 -6.58 -1.82 13.03
N SER A 60 -6.06 -3.02 13.28
CA SER A 60 -4.75 -3.19 13.93
C SER A 60 -3.57 -2.75 13.06
N ARG A 61 -3.66 -2.87 11.73
CA ARG A 61 -2.54 -2.59 10.81
C ARG A 61 -2.56 -1.17 10.27
N HIS A 62 -3.75 -0.65 10.00
CA HIS A 62 -4.02 0.58 9.26
C HIS A 62 -5.17 1.37 9.92
N PRO A 63 -5.03 1.79 11.19
CA PRO A 63 -6.10 2.45 11.93
C PRO A 63 -6.53 3.79 11.30
N SER A 64 -5.62 4.53 10.67
CA SER A 64 -5.94 5.82 10.03
C SER A 64 -6.69 5.60 8.72
N ALA A 65 -6.32 4.58 7.95
CA ALA A 65 -6.99 4.22 6.71
C ALA A 65 -8.41 3.71 6.99
N VAL A 66 -8.60 2.87 8.01
CA VAL A 66 -9.95 2.44 8.42
C VAL A 66 -10.82 3.63 8.77
N ARG A 67 -10.30 4.58 9.57
CA ARG A 67 -11.04 5.80 9.92
C ARG A 67 -11.43 6.62 8.69
N GLY A 68 -10.50 6.84 7.77
CA GLY A 68 -10.79 7.58 6.54
C GLY A 68 -11.81 6.86 5.64
N ILE A 69 -11.84 5.53 5.68
CA ILE A 69 -12.85 4.72 4.98
C ILE A 69 -14.21 4.81 5.65
N GLU A 70 -14.28 4.76 6.99
CA GLU A 70 -15.52 4.98 7.74
C GLU A 70 -16.09 6.38 7.47
N GLU A 71 -15.25 7.42 7.52
CA GLU A 71 -15.64 8.80 7.19
C GLU A 71 -16.12 8.93 5.73
N PHE A 72 -15.57 8.15 4.80
CA PHE A 72 -16.00 8.08 3.41
C PHE A 72 -17.35 7.36 3.27
N LEU A 73 -17.56 6.26 3.99
CA LEU A 73 -18.83 5.52 4.01
C LEU A 73 -19.97 6.40 4.54
N ASP A 74 -19.72 7.22 5.56
CA ASP A 74 -20.70 8.17 6.11
C ASP A 74 -21.16 9.25 5.10
N GLN A 75 -20.40 9.46 4.02
CA GLN A 75 -20.62 10.49 3.02
C GLN A 75 -21.05 9.93 1.65
N THR A 76 -21.29 8.62 1.55
CA THR A 76 -21.59 7.94 0.30
C THR A 76 -22.69 6.91 0.44
N ASP A 77 -23.22 6.44 -0.69
CA ASP A 77 -24.25 5.39 -0.74
C ASP A 77 -23.64 3.97 -0.77
N PHE A 78 -22.34 3.82 -0.46
CA PHE A 78 -21.72 2.50 -0.39
C PHE A 78 -22.05 1.82 0.93
N ASP A 79 -22.53 0.58 0.89
CA ASP A 79 -22.78 -0.21 2.10
C ASP A 79 -21.50 -0.72 2.76
N ALA A 80 -20.45 -0.92 1.95
CA ALA A 80 -19.18 -1.47 2.40
C ALA A 80 -18.02 -1.08 1.47
N ILE A 81 -16.82 -1.01 2.04
CA ILE A 81 -15.55 -0.90 1.32
C ILE A 81 -14.67 -2.08 1.70
N ILE A 82 -14.01 -2.66 0.69
CA ILE A 82 -13.03 -3.74 0.87
C ILE A 82 -11.72 -3.39 0.15
N TRP A 83 -10.59 -3.84 0.70
CA TRP A 83 -9.26 -3.59 0.14
C TRP A 83 -8.25 -4.64 0.63
N THR A 84 -7.07 -4.67 0.02
CA THR A 84 -5.95 -5.48 0.51
C THR A 84 -5.30 -4.81 1.73
N ALA A 85 -5.55 -5.32 2.93
CA ALA A 85 -5.04 -4.78 4.19
C ALA A 85 -3.74 -5.47 4.64
N LEU A 86 -2.80 -5.62 3.70
CA LEU A 86 -1.49 -6.20 3.98
C LEU A 86 -0.62 -5.24 4.80
N GLN A 87 0.24 -5.81 5.65
CA GLN A 87 1.26 -5.04 6.36
C GLN A 87 2.52 -4.92 5.51
N SER A 88 3.28 -3.83 5.69
CA SER A 88 4.62 -3.73 5.10
C SER A 88 5.48 -4.91 5.56
N ASN A 89 6.08 -5.61 4.59
CA ASN A 89 6.97 -6.75 4.83
C ASN A 89 8.45 -6.38 4.64
N PHE A 90 8.77 -5.10 4.43
CA PHE A 90 10.12 -4.65 4.07
C PHE A 90 11.17 -5.16 5.06
N THR A 91 10.98 -4.89 6.35
CA THR A 91 11.87 -5.32 7.43
C THR A 91 12.02 -6.84 7.49
N ALA A 92 10.92 -7.57 7.28
CA ALA A 92 10.92 -9.04 7.34
C ALA A 92 11.60 -9.70 6.13
N ARG A 93 11.74 -8.97 5.02
CA ARG A 93 12.42 -9.44 3.81
C ARG A 93 13.91 -9.13 3.80
N LEU A 94 14.39 -8.21 4.64
CA LEU A 94 15.81 -7.89 4.73
C LEU A 94 16.52 -8.79 5.75
N PRO A 95 17.70 -9.37 5.41
CA PRO A 95 18.45 -10.25 6.31
C PRO A 95 18.84 -9.61 7.65
N ASP A 96 19.03 -8.29 7.67
CA ASP A 96 19.45 -7.53 8.86
C ASP A 96 18.28 -6.98 9.69
N GLY A 97 17.03 -7.20 9.25
CA GLY A 97 15.84 -6.76 9.97
C GLY A 97 15.77 -5.24 10.18
N VAL A 98 16.44 -4.45 9.34
CA VAL A 98 16.46 -2.99 9.48
C VAL A 98 15.17 -2.38 8.96
N ALA A 99 14.64 -1.42 9.72
CA ALA A 99 13.42 -0.71 9.36
C ALA A 99 13.57 0.10 8.06
N PHE A 100 12.43 0.36 7.41
CA PHE A 100 12.37 1.19 6.21
C PHE A 100 12.94 2.59 6.45
N SER A 101 13.76 3.05 5.50
CA SER A 101 14.05 4.47 5.26
C SER A 101 14.38 4.66 3.79
N VAL A 102 14.16 5.86 3.24
CA VAL A 102 14.49 6.14 1.82
C VAL A 102 15.94 5.80 1.51
N ARG A 103 16.89 6.25 2.33
CA ARG A 103 18.32 5.95 2.15
C ARG A 103 18.61 4.44 2.17
N ARG A 104 17.93 3.69 3.05
CA ARG A 104 18.12 2.24 3.11
C ARG A 104 17.61 1.56 1.85
N VAL A 105 16.42 1.92 1.37
CA VAL A 105 15.87 1.34 0.15
C VAL A 105 16.75 1.65 -1.05
N LEU A 106 17.26 2.89 -1.16
CA LEU A 106 18.20 3.27 -2.21
C LEU A 106 19.46 2.39 -2.19
N ARG A 107 19.97 2.05 -1.00
CA ARG A 107 21.08 1.10 -0.85
C ARG A 107 20.69 -0.31 -1.29
N VAL A 108 19.56 -0.83 -0.83
CA VAL A 108 19.06 -2.17 -1.22
C VAL A 108 18.90 -2.28 -2.74
N LEU A 109 18.32 -1.26 -3.38
CA LEU A 109 18.17 -1.20 -4.84
C LEU A 109 19.52 -1.19 -5.57
N SER A 110 20.56 -0.58 -4.98
CA SER A 110 21.90 -0.47 -5.57
C SER A 110 22.74 -1.72 -5.36
N ASP A 111 22.72 -2.27 -4.15
CA ASP A 111 23.73 -3.20 -3.66
C ASP A 111 23.22 -4.65 -3.65
N ASP A 112 21.92 -4.85 -3.38
CA ASP A 112 21.34 -6.20 -3.19
C ASP A 112 20.62 -6.71 -4.45
N PHE A 113 20.12 -5.80 -5.29
CA PHE A 113 19.32 -6.17 -6.47
C PHE A 113 20.22 -6.36 -7.69
N SER A 114 19.90 -7.36 -8.51
CA SER A 114 20.47 -7.44 -9.85
C SER A 114 20.06 -6.24 -10.71
N GLN A 115 20.79 -5.98 -11.79
CA GLN A 115 20.50 -4.86 -12.70
C GLN A 115 19.06 -4.88 -13.22
N SER A 116 18.54 -6.07 -13.56
CA SER A 116 17.17 -6.22 -14.07
C SER A 116 16.11 -5.96 -13.00
N GLU A 117 16.31 -6.45 -11.77
CA GLU A 117 15.40 -6.21 -10.64
C GLU A 117 15.37 -4.72 -10.26
N ARG A 118 16.54 -4.09 -10.21
CA ARG A 118 16.68 -2.66 -9.96
C ARG A 118 15.94 -1.84 -11.02
N GLN A 119 16.17 -2.14 -12.30
CA GLN A 119 15.52 -1.43 -13.41
C GLN A 119 13.99 -1.62 -13.37
N ALA A 120 13.52 -2.85 -13.16
CA ALA A 120 12.09 -3.13 -13.05
C ALA A 120 11.44 -2.38 -11.88
N SER A 121 12.14 -2.27 -10.74
CA SER A 121 11.67 -1.54 -9.57
C SER A 121 11.60 -0.02 -9.83
N ILE A 122 12.61 0.54 -10.48
CA ILE A 122 12.63 1.96 -10.88
C ILE A 122 11.50 2.26 -11.88
N ASP A 123 11.34 1.42 -12.90
CA ASP A 123 10.29 1.58 -13.90
C ASP A 123 8.90 1.46 -13.30
N TYR A 124 8.71 0.53 -12.35
CA TYR A 124 7.48 0.44 -11.58
C TYR A 124 7.15 1.74 -10.84
N MET A 125 8.13 2.29 -10.10
CA MET A 125 7.93 3.55 -9.37
C MET A 125 7.62 4.72 -10.32
N ARG A 126 8.28 4.79 -11.48
CA ARG A 126 8.05 5.84 -12.49
C ARG A 126 6.69 5.73 -13.17
N ARG A 127 6.21 4.50 -13.41
CA ARG A 127 4.91 4.22 -14.04
C ARG A 127 3.72 4.36 -13.10
N ALA A 128 3.95 4.45 -11.78
CA ALA A 128 2.87 4.68 -10.83
C ALA A 128 2.13 5.99 -11.16
N PRO A 129 0.80 6.06 -10.94
CA PRO A 129 0.02 7.28 -11.18
C PRO A 129 0.63 8.51 -10.51
N VAL A 130 0.42 9.69 -11.08
CA VAL A 130 1.02 10.95 -10.56
C VAL A 130 0.59 11.25 -9.12
N ASP A 131 -0.61 10.83 -8.72
CA ASP A 131 -1.12 10.96 -7.35
C ASP A 131 -0.31 10.12 -6.33
N VAL A 132 0.41 9.08 -6.79
CA VAL A 132 1.27 8.24 -5.93
C VAL A 132 2.65 8.88 -5.79
N GLY A 133 2.70 9.97 -5.03
CA GLY A 133 3.90 10.77 -4.77
C GLY A 133 4.58 10.42 -3.44
N THR A 134 5.30 9.30 -3.37
CA THR A 134 6.01 8.90 -2.15
C THR A 134 7.41 9.52 -2.05
N PRO A 135 7.98 9.67 -0.83
CA PRO A 135 9.35 10.17 -0.66
C PRO A 135 10.41 9.33 -1.38
N LEU A 136 10.19 8.01 -1.45
CA LEU A 136 11.08 7.09 -2.18
C LEU A 136 11.05 7.38 -3.68
N ARG A 137 9.86 7.54 -4.28
CA ARG A 137 9.72 7.89 -5.70
C ARG A 137 10.41 9.21 -6.00
N ALA A 138 10.19 10.23 -5.17
CA ALA A 138 10.84 11.53 -5.34
C ALA A 138 12.37 11.42 -5.32
N ALA A 139 12.94 10.57 -4.47
CA ALA A 139 14.38 10.32 -4.44
C ALA A 139 14.89 9.64 -5.71
N VAL A 140 14.19 8.62 -6.21
CA VAL A 140 14.54 7.89 -7.45
C VAL A 140 14.41 8.78 -8.70
N GLU A 141 13.48 9.75 -8.69
CA GLU A 141 13.29 10.72 -9.77
C GLU A 141 14.23 11.94 -9.67
N GLY A 142 15.09 12.02 -8.64
CA GLY A 142 15.97 13.17 -8.43
C GLY A 142 15.24 14.46 -8.01
N ARG A 143 14.01 14.33 -7.47
CA ARG A 143 13.14 15.43 -7.07
C ARG A 143 13.15 15.71 -5.56
N ALA A 144 13.87 14.90 -4.78
CA ALA A 144 13.99 15.10 -3.33
C ALA A 144 14.83 16.35 -3.01
N ARG A 145 14.26 17.34 -2.31
CA ARG A 145 15.04 18.47 -1.79
C ARG A 145 15.86 18.02 -0.57
N GLY A 146 17.19 18.07 -0.68
CA GLY A 146 18.10 18.12 0.48
C GLY A 146 18.60 16.80 1.07
N SER A 147 18.99 15.79 0.28
CA SER A 147 19.79 14.67 0.79
C SER A 147 20.80 14.19 -0.25
N ALA A 148 22.04 13.96 0.22
CA ALA A 148 23.21 13.57 -0.55
C ALA A 148 22.89 12.61 -1.71
N GLU A 149 23.35 13.00 -2.90
CA GLU A 149 23.23 12.25 -4.15
C GLU A 149 23.80 10.83 -3.96
N VAL A 150 22.92 9.85 -3.82
CA VAL A 150 23.24 8.48 -4.20
C VAL A 150 22.80 8.40 -5.66
N ASN A 151 23.76 8.56 -6.57
CA ASN A 151 23.50 8.44 -8.01
C ASN A 151 23.20 6.98 -8.35
N ILE A 152 21.92 6.66 -8.36
CA ILE A 152 21.40 5.39 -8.87
C ILE A 152 21.24 5.57 -10.39
N THR A 153 22.37 5.57 -11.12
CA THR A 153 22.38 5.47 -12.60
C THR A 153 22.41 4.02 -13.03
#